data_AF-A0A4Y9Z259-F1
#
_entry.id   AF-A0A4Y9Z259-F1
#
_cell.length_a   1.000
_cell.length_b   1.000
_cell.length_c   1.000
_cell.angle_alpha   90.00
_cell.angle_beta   90.00
_cell.angle_gamma   90.00
#
_symmetry.space_group_name_H-M   'P 1'
#
loop_
_entity.id
_entity.type
_entity.pdbx_description
1 polymer ?
#
loop_
_entity_poly.entity_id
_entity_poly.type
_entity_poly.pdbx_seq_one_letter_code
_entity_poly.pdbx_strand_id
1 'polypeptide(L)'
;MPQPSGSAVPVLPTSQPSAPRPKSHVQSAFDRIRDCPLYLGRPDVLDHIDWEHNPSNGTVIAIERVQDADPDASIVEAQFKLLAQIEGENYYLFVDGGWTDRSVVKDFAKAKRTALLSPGTRHQCIIDNWSVVQANIGKLQEGAKMKNNVKVDGGVPGSILLVPDSDRIRVRHAIFTEKLKTPEPPDNGDFAAHSWKCRSDDVTAKLEEIITSGKYYAHVLPAYDIHDSLIPPDDYEAMLRGALVEIDLAMSYQYFHSNSKHNWWFDIRSIHVVKPPMSMPSSPSKRRATDKVDDPKGKKVVRGH
;
A
#
# COMPACT_ATOMS: atom_id res chain seq x y z
N MET A 1 -17.43 73.07 43.24
CA MET A 1 -16.47 72.40 42.34
C MET A 1 -17.04 71.04 41.98
N PRO A 2 -17.35 70.77 40.70
CA PRO A 2 -17.95 69.51 40.28
C PRO A 2 -16.90 68.39 40.20
N GLN A 3 -17.25 67.21 40.71
CA GLN A 3 -16.39 66.01 40.65
C GLN A 3 -16.32 65.45 39.23
N PRO A 4 -15.14 64.94 38.79
CA PRO A 4 -15.00 64.29 37.49
C PRO A 4 -15.68 62.92 37.52
N SER A 5 -16.69 62.77 36.66
CA SER A 5 -17.35 61.52 36.32
C SER A 5 -16.34 60.54 35.71
N GLY A 6 -16.02 59.47 36.44
CA GLY A 6 -15.14 58.40 35.96
C GLY A 6 -15.81 57.56 34.89
N SER A 7 -15.22 57.55 33.69
CA SER A 7 -15.56 56.60 32.62
C SER A 7 -15.16 55.19 33.04
N ALA A 8 -16.14 54.31 33.20
CA ALA A 8 -15.92 52.88 33.41
C ALA A 8 -15.30 52.28 32.13
N VAL A 9 -14.11 51.70 32.27
CA VAL A 9 -13.46 50.95 31.19
C VAL A 9 -14.27 49.66 30.96
N PRO A 10 -14.78 49.41 29.75
CA PRO A 10 -15.54 48.20 29.46
C PRO A 10 -14.62 46.98 29.62
N VAL A 11 -14.98 46.11 30.56
CA VAL A 11 -14.32 44.82 30.78
C VAL A 11 -14.56 43.96 29.54
N LEU A 12 -13.50 43.68 28.79
CA LEU A 12 -13.55 42.78 27.63
C LEU A 12 -14.05 41.40 28.08
N PRO A 13 -15.09 40.83 27.45
CA PRO A 13 -15.61 39.53 27.82
C PRO A 13 -14.50 38.49 27.70
N THR A 14 -14.19 37.84 28.81
CA THR A 14 -13.23 36.74 28.88
C THR A 14 -13.70 35.64 27.93
N SER A 15 -12.94 35.40 26.86
CA SER A 15 -13.26 34.40 25.84
C SER A 15 -13.43 33.05 26.53
N GLN A 16 -14.65 32.50 26.51
CA GLN A 16 -14.90 31.15 27.00
C GLN A 16 -14.05 30.17 26.18
N PRO A 17 -13.36 29.22 26.84
CA PRO A 17 -12.61 28.20 26.14
C PRO A 17 -13.57 27.43 25.21
N SER A 18 -13.31 27.49 23.91
CA SER A 18 -14.11 26.76 22.93
C SER A 18 -13.90 25.26 23.16
N ALA A 19 -15.00 24.50 23.08
CA ALA A 19 -14.94 23.05 23.17
C ALA A 19 -13.97 22.50 22.10
N PRO A 20 -13.20 21.44 22.43
CA PRO A 20 -12.26 20.85 21.48
C PRO A 20 -13.00 20.38 20.24
N ARG A 21 -12.49 20.75 19.06
CA ARG A 21 -13.07 20.31 17.79
C ARG A 21 -12.93 18.78 17.68
N PRO A 22 -13.97 18.06 17.19
CA PRO A 22 -13.86 16.64 16.95
C PRO A 22 -12.71 16.36 15.98
N LYS A 23 -11.94 15.30 16.26
CA LYS A 23 -10.84 14.86 15.38
C LYS A 23 -11.42 14.44 14.03
N SER A 24 -10.67 14.70 12.96
CA SER A 24 -11.03 14.17 11.64
C SER A 24 -10.90 12.64 11.62
N HIS A 25 -11.62 11.98 10.72
CA HIS A 25 -11.51 10.53 10.54
C HIS A 25 -10.06 10.10 10.21
N VAL A 26 -9.37 10.89 9.39
CA VAL A 26 -7.95 10.66 9.04
C VAL A 26 -7.04 10.78 10.26
N GLN A 27 -7.23 11.81 11.10
CA GLN A 27 -6.43 11.95 12.31
C GLN A 27 -6.68 10.78 13.26
N SER A 28 -7.92 10.30 13.36
CA SER A 28 -8.28 9.16 14.20
C SER A 28 -7.62 7.87 13.70
N ALA A 29 -7.61 7.64 12.38
CA ALA A 29 -6.90 6.52 11.77
C ALA A 29 -5.39 6.60 11.99
N PHE A 30 -4.80 7.78 11.84
CA PHE A 30 -3.38 8.00 12.11
C PHE A 30 -3.03 7.73 13.58
N ASP A 31 -3.83 8.27 14.52
CA ASP A 31 -3.64 8.05 15.95
C ASP A 31 -3.70 6.56 16.32
N ARG A 32 -4.59 5.78 15.67
CA ARG A 32 -4.70 4.33 15.88
C ARG A 32 -3.43 3.59 15.48
N ILE A 33 -2.85 3.91 14.31
CA ILE A 33 -1.69 3.16 13.81
C ILE A 33 -0.36 3.67 14.35
N ARG A 34 -0.25 4.95 14.73
CA ARG A 34 1.04 5.56 15.11
C ARG A 34 1.72 4.81 16.26
N ASP A 35 0.92 4.29 17.18
CA ASP A 35 1.43 3.62 18.37
C ASP A 35 1.70 2.12 18.13
N CYS A 36 1.34 1.58 16.95
CA CYS A 36 1.64 0.20 16.55
C CYS A 36 3.16 0.02 16.33
N PRO A 37 3.81 -1.00 16.92
CA PRO A 37 5.24 -1.26 16.75
C PRO A 37 5.69 -1.42 15.29
N LEU A 38 4.81 -1.97 14.44
CA LEU A 38 5.07 -2.21 13.02
C LEU A 38 4.53 -1.10 12.10
N TYR A 39 4.19 0.07 12.63
CA TYR A 39 3.91 1.24 11.80
C TYR A 39 5.18 1.74 11.12
N LEU A 40 5.20 1.76 9.79
CA LEU A 40 6.38 2.11 8.99
C LEU A 40 6.91 3.53 9.26
N GLY A 41 6.07 4.44 9.77
CA GLY A 41 6.50 5.80 10.11
C GLY A 41 7.22 5.92 11.45
N ARG A 42 7.38 4.82 12.21
CA ARG A 42 8.10 4.85 13.49
C ARG A 42 9.61 4.73 13.32
N PRO A 43 10.43 5.57 13.98
CA PRO A 43 11.88 5.46 13.90
C PRO A 43 12.47 4.13 14.39
N ASP A 44 11.77 3.45 15.29
CA ASP A 44 12.16 2.20 15.97
C ASP A 44 11.53 0.94 15.34
N VAL A 45 10.86 1.03 14.19
CA VAL A 45 10.15 -0.11 13.55
C VAL A 45 11.06 -1.33 13.35
N LEU A 46 12.36 -1.13 13.09
CA LEU A 46 13.34 -2.20 12.87
C LEU A 46 13.66 -3.01 14.14
N ASP A 47 13.42 -2.46 15.32
CA ASP A 47 13.66 -3.13 16.60
C ASP A 47 12.63 -4.23 16.86
N HIS A 48 11.53 -4.22 16.10
CA HIS A 48 10.40 -5.14 16.20
C HIS A 48 10.40 -6.22 15.12
N ILE A 49 11.47 -6.34 14.34
CA ILE A 49 11.49 -7.20 13.14
C ILE A 49 12.74 -8.10 13.15
N ASP A 50 12.56 -9.33 12.70
CA ASP A 50 13.64 -10.21 12.26
C ASP A 50 13.36 -10.71 10.83
N TRP A 51 14.30 -11.44 10.25
CA TRP A 51 14.22 -11.99 8.91
C TRP A 51 14.37 -13.50 8.97
N GLU A 52 13.46 -14.22 8.31
CA GLU A 52 13.48 -15.68 8.27
C GLU A 52 13.54 -16.18 6.84
N HIS A 53 14.33 -17.24 6.61
CA HIS A 53 14.49 -17.82 5.29
C HIS A 53 13.43 -18.90 5.09
N ASN A 54 12.54 -18.71 4.11
CA ASN A 54 11.58 -19.71 3.72
C ASN A 54 12.25 -20.80 2.86
N PRO A 55 12.44 -22.03 3.40
CA PRO A 55 13.17 -23.08 2.69
C PRO A 55 12.44 -23.59 1.45
N SER A 56 11.11 -23.41 1.36
CA SER A 56 10.30 -23.93 0.25
C SER A 56 10.55 -23.22 -1.07
N ASN A 57 10.91 -21.93 -1.03
CA ASN A 57 11.01 -21.09 -2.22
C ASN A 57 12.25 -20.18 -2.23
N GLY A 58 13.08 -20.23 -1.19
CA GLY A 58 14.29 -19.41 -1.06
C GLY A 58 14.01 -17.92 -0.90
N THR A 59 12.81 -17.56 -0.43
CA THR A 59 12.47 -16.17 -0.12
C THR A 59 12.82 -15.88 1.33
N VAL A 60 13.25 -14.65 1.62
CA VAL A 60 13.42 -14.14 2.98
C VAL A 60 12.19 -13.31 3.30
N ILE A 61 11.54 -13.57 4.43
CA ILE A 61 10.34 -12.87 4.88
C ILE A 61 10.64 -12.08 6.15
N ALA A 62 10.01 -10.91 6.29
CA ALA A 62 10.04 -10.17 7.54
C ALA A 62 9.09 -10.84 8.56
N ILE A 63 9.58 -11.05 9.78
CA ILE A 63 8.83 -11.68 10.87
C ILE A 63 8.83 -10.77 12.09
N GLU A 64 7.80 -10.84 12.91
CA GLU A 64 7.73 -10.07 14.15
C GLU A 64 8.75 -10.61 15.16
N ARG A 65 9.52 -9.70 15.76
CA ARG A 65 10.47 -10.07 16.82
C ARG A 65 9.72 -10.23 18.13
N VAL A 66 9.58 -11.48 18.57
CA VAL A 66 9.02 -11.82 19.87
C VAL A 66 10.17 -11.86 20.90
N GLN A 67 10.12 -10.99 21.92
CA GLN A 67 11.07 -11.05 23.04
C GLN A 67 10.81 -12.31 23.86
N ASP A 68 11.87 -13.02 24.23
CA ASP A 68 11.81 -14.27 25.01
C ASP A 68 10.94 -15.36 24.36
N ALA A 69 10.92 -15.39 23.02
CA ALA A 69 10.18 -16.41 22.28
C ALA A 69 10.70 -17.80 22.62
N ASP A 70 9.75 -18.70 22.88
CA ASP A 70 10.01 -20.14 22.85
C ASP A 70 10.63 -20.49 21.49
N PRO A 71 11.77 -21.20 21.41
CA PRO A 71 12.32 -21.67 20.14
C PRO A 71 11.32 -22.48 19.30
N ASP A 72 10.28 -23.04 19.93
CA ASP A 72 9.20 -23.77 19.25
C ASP A 72 8.00 -22.86 18.89
N ALA A 73 8.05 -21.56 19.17
CA ALA A 73 6.99 -20.62 18.79
C ALA A 73 6.86 -20.53 17.27
N SER A 74 5.61 -20.50 16.79
CA SER A 74 5.32 -20.33 15.38
C SER A 74 5.87 -19.00 14.87
N ILE A 75 6.56 -19.03 13.73
CA ILE A 75 7.01 -17.83 13.02
C ILE A 75 5.78 -16.98 12.66
N VAL A 76 5.73 -15.75 13.17
CA VAL A 76 4.68 -14.77 12.86
C VAL A 76 5.20 -13.79 11.83
N GLU A 77 4.56 -13.75 10.66
CA GLU A 77 4.89 -12.78 9.61
C GLU A 77 4.64 -11.34 10.09
N ALA A 78 5.59 -10.44 9.87
CA ALA A 78 5.44 -9.04 10.24
C ALA A 78 4.41 -8.34 9.34
N GLN A 79 3.34 -7.82 9.96
CA GLN A 79 2.31 -7.03 9.28
C GLN A 79 2.55 -5.54 9.49
N PHE A 80 3.24 -4.94 8.53
CA PHE A 80 3.54 -3.52 8.52
C PHE A 80 2.29 -2.69 8.31
N LYS A 81 2.07 -1.70 9.17
CA LYS A 81 0.96 -0.75 9.03
C LYS A 81 1.42 0.51 8.31
N LEU A 82 0.56 1.04 7.46
CA LEU A 82 0.78 2.31 6.77
C LEU A 82 -0.54 3.04 6.53
N LEU A 83 -0.54 4.36 6.67
CA LEU A 83 -1.60 5.23 6.19
C LEU A 83 -1.09 5.93 4.92
N ALA A 84 -1.71 5.68 3.78
CA ALA A 84 -1.27 6.20 2.49
C ALA A 84 -2.44 6.40 1.52
N GLN A 85 -2.22 7.18 0.47
CA GLN A 85 -3.14 7.30 -0.64
C GLN A 85 -2.78 6.29 -1.73
N ILE A 86 -3.74 5.51 -2.20
CA ILE A 86 -3.59 4.70 -3.41
C ILE A 86 -3.60 5.66 -4.59
N GLU A 87 -2.59 5.61 -5.44
CA GLU A 87 -2.51 6.46 -6.62
C GLU A 87 -3.66 6.21 -7.60
N GLY A 88 -4.17 7.29 -8.18
CA GLY A 88 -5.18 7.21 -9.23
C GLY A 88 -4.60 6.69 -10.55
N GLU A 89 -3.31 6.94 -10.78
CA GLU A 89 -2.54 6.39 -11.89
C GLU A 89 -1.81 5.12 -11.45
N ASN A 90 -1.50 4.23 -12.39
CA ASN A 90 -0.79 2.97 -12.10
C ASN A 90 -1.53 2.05 -11.09
N TYR A 91 -2.86 2.12 -11.10
CA TYR A 91 -3.73 1.26 -10.31
C TYR A 91 -4.13 0.01 -11.10
N TYR A 92 -3.83 -1.17 -10.56
CA TYR A 92 -4.09 -2.47 -11.18
C TYR A 92 -4.60 -3.52 -10.17
N LEU A 93 -5.29 -3.12 -9.09
CA LEU A 93 -5.79 -4.04 -8.05
C LEU A 93 -7.12 -4.75 -8.39
N PHE A 94 -7.68 -4.54 -9.59
CA PHE A 94 -8.86 -5.26 -10.09
C PHE A 94 -8.52 -6.68 -10.60
N VAL A 95 -9.54 -7.50 -10.82
CA VAL A 95 -9.41 -8.94 -11.09
C VAL A 95 -8.44 -9.27 -12.23
N ASP A 96 -8.55 -8.61 -13.39
CA ASP A 96 -7.62 -8.87 -14.50
C ASP A 96 -6.29 -8.11 -14.38
N GLY A 97 -6.24 -7.01 -13.61
CA GLY A 97 -5.05 -6.17 -13.44
C GLY A 97 -4.48 -5.60 -14.73
N GLY A 98 -5.28 -5.47 -15.78
CA GLY A 98 -4.82 -5.10 -17.12
C GLY A 98 -3.96 -6.18 -17.78
N TRP A 99 -4.06 -7.43 -17.35
CA TRP A 99 -3.35 -8.54 -17.98
C TRP A 99 -3.82 -8.74 -19.43
N THR A 100 -2.88 -9.07 -20.31
CA THR A 100 -3.10 -9.42 -21.71
C THR A 100 -2.10 -10.50 -22.10
N ASP A 101 -2.31 -11.18 -23.23
CA ASP A 101 -1.32 -12.13 -23.78
C ASP A 101 0.05 -11.48 -24.08
N ARG A 102 0.09 -10.15 -24.18
CA ARG A 102 1.31 -9.37 -24.39
C ARG A 102 2.04 -9.02 -23.08
N SER A 103 1.42 -9.22 -21.93
CA SER A 103 2.02 -8.96 -20.62
C SER A 103 3.34 -9.72 -20.42
N VAL A 104 4.22 -9.17 -19.60
CA VAL A 104 5.53 -9.77 -19.29
C VAL A 104 5.37 -11.14 -18.63
N VAL A 105 4.42 -11.25 -17.69
CA VAL A 105 4.02 -12.52 -17.09
C VAL A 105 2.94 -13.14 -17.97
N LYS A 106 3.33 -14.15 -18.75
CA LYS A 106 2.43 -14.85 -19.69
C LYS A 106 1.39 -15.75 -19.04
N ASP A 107 1.66 -16.18 -17.82
CA ASP A 107 0.74 -17.01 -17.06
C ASP A 107 -0.18 -16.11 -16.22
N PHE A 108 -1.47 -16.08 -16.57
CA PHE A 108 -2.45 -15.24 -15.88
C PHE A 108 -2.55 -15.56 -14.38
N ALA A 109 -2.39 -16.84 -13.99
CA ALA A 109 -2.43 -17.26 -12.59
C ALA A 109 -1.24 -16.72 -11.79
N LYS A 110 -0.09 -16.48 -12.45
CA LYS A 110 1.11 -15.95 -11.80
C LYS A 110 1.16 -14.43 -11.81
N ALA A 111 0.32 -13.77 -12.60
CA ALA A 111 0.26 -12.32 -12.66
C ALA A 111 -0.19 -11.75 -11.31
N LYS A 112 0.60 -10.82 -10.78
CA LYS A 112 0.28 -10.10 -9.54
C LYS A 112 -0.34 -8.76 -9.89
N ARG A 113 -1.30 -8.34 -9.08
CA ARG A 113 -1.95 -7.04 -9.18
C ARG A 113 -1.14 -6.02 -8.44
N THR A 114 -0.99 -4.80 -8.95
CA THR A 114 -0.10 -3.82 -8.34
C THR A 114 -0.79 -2.47 -8.19
N ALA A 115 -0.33 -1.70 -7.22
CA ALA A 115 -0.65 -0.29 -7.08
C ALA A 115 0.58 0.48 -6.59
N LEU A 116 0.52 1.80 -6.74
CA LEU A 116 1.45 2.72 -6.10
C LEU A 116 0.75 3.42 -4.94
N LEU A 117 1.48 3.62 -3.85
CA LEU A 117 1.06 4.37 -2.67
C LEU A 117 1.85 5.67 -2.58
N SER A 118 1.20 6.71 -2.06
CA SER A 118 1.77 8.05 -1.87
C SER A 118 1.33 8.68 -0.56
N PRO A 119 1.97 9.77 -0.09
CA PRO A 119 1.49 10.48 1.09
C PRO A 119 0.19 11.25 0.82
N GLY A 120 -0.21 11.38 -0.45
CA GLY A 120 -1.23 12.32 -0.88
C GLY A 120 -0.80 13.78 -0.67
N THR A 121 -1.74 14.71 -0.89
CA THR A 121 -1.44 16.16 -0.86
C THR A 121 -2.14 16.94 0.23
N ARG A 122 -3.03 16.31 1.01
CA ARG A 122 -3.99 17.03 1.87
C ARG A 122 -3.83 16.80 3.37
N HIS A 123 -3.04 15.80 3.77
CA HIS A 123 -3.01 15.33 5.15
C HIS A 123 -1.61 15.44 5.73
N GLN A 124 -1.36 16.56 6.43
CA GLN A 124 -0.03 16.91 6.93
C GLN A 124 0.58 15.83 7.84
N CYS A 125 -0.23 15.17 8.68
CA CYS A 125 0.24 14.06 9.52
C CYS A 125 0.84 12.89 8.72
N ILE A 126 0.40 12.66 7.49
CA ILE A 126 0.97 11.63 6.60
C ILE A 126 2.22 12.17 5.93
N ILE A 127 2.15 13.38 5.38
CA ILE A 127 3.25 14.05 4.67
C ILE A 127 4.48 14.19 5.58
N ASP A 128 4.30 14.63 6.83
CA ASP A 128 5.38 14.84 7.80
C ASP A 128 6.14 13.55 8.13
N ASN A 129 5.46 12.40 8.10
CA ASN A 129 6.05 11.10 8.43
C ASN A 129 6.57 10.35 7.20
N TRP A 130 6.29 10.83 5.99
CA TRP A 130 6.57 10.07 4.77
C TRP A 130 8.06 9.84 4.53
N SER A 131 8.90 10.83 4.84
CA SER A 131 10.35 10.68 4.75
C SER A 131 10.90 9.60 5.70
N VAL A 132 10.31 9.46 6.88
CA VAL A 132 10.63 8.39 7.85
C VAL A 132 10.20 7.03 7.30
N VAL A 133 9.00 6.93 6.73
CA VAL A 133 8.52 5.71 6.04
C VAL A 133 9.51 5.27 4.96
N GLN A 134 9.93 6.18 4.07
CA GLN A 134 10.88 5.85 3.01
C GLN A 134 12.26 5.43 3.56
N ALA A 135 12.77 6.14 4.56
CA ALA A 135 14.04 5.81 5.20
C ALA A 135 14.00 4.42 5.84
N ASN A 136 12.89 4.07 6.51
CA ASN A 136 12.70 2.77 7.12
C ASN A 136 12.58 1.65 6.08
N ILE A 137 11.86 1.87 4.98
CA ILE A 137 11.82 0.91 3.86
C ILE A 137 13.22 0.68 3.31
N GLY A 138 14.03 1.73 3.11
CA GLY A 138 15.42 1.59 2.68
C GLY A 138 16.24 0.71 3.63
N LYS A 139 16.13 0.95 4.95
CA LYS A 139 16.80 0.13 5.96
C LYS A 139 16.29 -1.31 5.99
N LEU A 140 14.98 -1.54 5.82
CA LEU A 140 14.40 -2.89 5.71
C LEU A 140 14.96 -3.63 4.50
N GLN A 141 15.11 -2.96 3.35
CA GLN A 141 15.68 -3.57 2.15
C GLN A 141 17.12 -4.02 2.36
N GLU A 142 17.93 -3.23 3.07
CA GLU A 142 19.30 -3.61 3.44
C GLU A 142 19.34 -4.73 4.49
N GLY A 143 18.46 -4.70 5.50
CA GLY A 143 18.33 -5.77 6.49
C GLY A 143 18.03 -7.14 5.84
N ALA A 144 17.10 -7.17 4.89
CA ALA A 144 16.74 -8.37 4.15
C ALA A 144 17.92 -8.96 3.34
N LYS A 145 18.74 -8.09 2.73
CA LYS A 145 19.94 -8.50 1.99
C LYS A 145 20.96 -9.17 2.90
N MET A 146 21.22 -8.57 4.07
CA MET A 146 22.22 -9.08 5.01
C MET A 146 21.88 -10.50 5.50
N LYS A 147 20.60 -10.80 5.74
CA LYS A 147 20.17 -12.13 6.19
C LYS A 147 20.40 -13.22 5.14
N ASN A 148 20.27 -12.90 3.85
CA ASN A 148 20.39 -13.90 2.79
C ASN A 148 21.83 -14.35 2.50
N ASN A 149 22.83 -13.86 3.26
CA ASN A 149 24.26 -14.17 3.09
C ASN A 149 24.80 -13.92 1.65
N VAL A 150 24.11 -13.12 0.85
CA VAL A 150 24.52 -12.79 -0.52
C VAL A 150 25.61 -11.73 -0.43
N LYS A 151 26.88 -12.15 -0.39
CA LYS A 151 28.07 -11.28 -0.45
C LYS A 151 28.35 -10.73 -1.85
N VAL A 152 27.33 -10.61 -2.70
CA VAL A 152 27.50 -10.12 -4.06
C VAL A 152 27.46 -8.60 -4.03
N ASP A 153 28.62 -7.99 -3.81
CA ASP A 153 28.81 -6.57 -4.07
C ASP A 153 28.54 -6.30 -5.55
N GLY A 154 27.46 -5.57 -5.86
CA GLY A 154 27.16 -5.12 -7.23
C GLY A 154 25.89 -5.68 -7.88
N GLY A 155 25.00 -6.36 -7.15
CA GLY A 155 23.69 -6.71 -7.69
C GLY A 155 22.84 -5.48 -8.03
N VAL A 156 22.23 -5.45 -9.23
CA VAL A 156 21.36 -4.34 -9.64
C VAL A 156 19.97 -4.54 -9.04
N PRO A 157 19.30 -3.49 -8.54
CA PRO A 157 17.92 -3.61 -8.09
C PRO A 157 17.01 -4.10 -9.24
N GLY A 158 16.27 -5.18 -9.02
CA GLY A 158 15.31 -5.72 -9.99
C GLY A 158 13.91 -5.16 -9.78
N SER A 159 13.20 -5.67 -8.78
CA SER A 159 11.94 -5.12 -8.28
C SER A 159 12.21 -4.29 -7.03
N ILE A 160 11.96 -2.98 -7.10
CA ILE A 160 12.20 -2.04 -6.01
C ILE A 160 10.84 -1.66 -5.39
N LEU A 161 10.79 -1.62 -4.06
CA LEU A 161 9.62 -1.12 -3.31
C LEU A 161 9.45 0.38 -3.52
N LEU A 162 10.53 1.14 -3.37
CA LEU A 162 10.57 2.56 -3.65
C LEU A 162 10.77 2.75 -5.16
N VAL A 163 9.85 3.46 -5.81
CA VAL A 163 10.00 3.80 -7.22
C VAL A 163 11.18 4.78 -7.35
N PRO A 164 12.18 4.53 -8.21
CA PRO A 164 13.30 5.45 -8.42
C PRO A 164 12.83 6.87 -8.73
N ASP A 165 13.54 7.86 -8.19
CA ASP A 165 13.27 9.29 -8.39
C ASP A 165 11.85 9.71 -7.98
N SER A 166 11.22 8.93 -7.11
CA SER A 166 9.84 9.11 -6.70
C SER A 166 9.68 8.83 -5.21
N ASP A 167 8.65 9.42 -4.62
CA ASP A 167 8.22 9.19 -3.25
C ASP A 167 7.20 8.04 -3.14
N ARG A 168 6.98 7.28 -4.22
CA ARG A 168 5.94 6.25 -4.30
C ARG A 168 6.43 4.89 -3.84
N ILE A 169 5.54 4.15 -3.17
CA ILE A 169 5.77 2.77 -2.73
C ILE A 169 4.94 1.83 -3.61
N ARG A 170 5.58 0.80 -4.18
CA ARG A 170 4.89 -0.24 -4.95
C ARG A 170 4.42 -1.35 -4.01
N VAL A 171 3.14 -1.69 -4.12
CA VAL A 171 2.51 -2.82 -3.43
C VAL A 171 1.90 -3.78 -4.44
N ARG A 172 1.70 -5.03 -4.04
CA ARG A 172 1.09 -6.04 -4.90
C ARG A 172 0.13 -6.98 -4.17
N HIS A 173 -0.76 -7.60 -4.91
CA HIS A 173 -1.65 -8.66 -4.45
C HIS A 173 -1.57 -9.88 -5.37
N ALA A 174 -1.57 -11.05 -4.75
CA ALA A 174 -1.63 -12.33 -5.43
C ALA A 174 -3.07 -12.83 -5.48
N ILE A 175 -3.71 -12.76 -6.66
CA ILE A 175 -5.07 -13.29 -6.80
C ILE A 175 -5.07 -14.82 -6.79
N PHE A 176 -4.07 -15.48 -7.34
CA PHE A 176 -4.04 -16.95 -7.38
C PHE A 176 -2.81 -17.52 -6.67
N THR A 177 -3.05 -18.61 -5.95
CA THR A 177 -2.03 -19.43 -5.29
C THR A 177 -2.28 -20.90 -5.64
N GLU A 178 -1.23 -21.65 -5.93
CA GLU A 178 -1.36 -23.08 -6.21
C GLU A 178 -1.79 -23.84 -4.95
N LYS A 179 -2.78 -24.74 -5.07
CA LYS A 179 -3.28 -25.52 -3.92
C LYS A 179 -2.21 -26.42 -3.28
N LEU A 180 -1.18 -26.79 -4.04
CA LEU A 180 -0.05 -27.56 -3.50
C LEU A 180 0.80 -26.75 -2.50
N LYS A 181 0.73 -25.41 -2.53
CA LYS A 181 1.50 -24.53 -1.67
C LYS A 181 0.73 -24.08 -0.41
N THR A 182 -0.58 -24.23 -0.42
CA THR A 182 -1.46 -23.81 0.67
C THR A 182 -2.52 -24.88 0.87
N PRO A 183 -2.58 -25.57 2.01
CA PRO A 183 -3.51 -26.69 2.19
C PRO A 183 -4.96 -26.22 2.26
N GLU A 184 -5.21 -25.04 2.83
CA GLU A 184 -6.54 -24.53 3.11
C GLU A 184 -7.01 -23.49 2.07
N PRO A 185 -8.27 -23.55 1.63
CA PRO A 185 -8.85 -22.51 0.79
C PRO A 185 -8.92 -21.19 1.58
N PRO A 186 -8.66 -20.04 0.94
CA PRO A 186 -8.85 -18.75 1.57
C PRO A 186 -10.33 -18.48 1.84
N ASP A 187 -10.60 -17.72 2.90
CA ASP A 187 -11.91 -17.12 3.10
C ASP A 187 -12.09 -15.95 2.13
N ASN A 188 -12.94 -16.16 1.13
CA ASN A 188 -13.30 -15.17 0.12
C ASN A 188 -14.64 -14.48 0.43
N GLY A 189 -15.24 -14.74 1.61
CA GLY A 189 -16.62 -14.39 1.91
C GLY A 189 -17.58 -14.93 0.85
N ASP A 190 -18.53 -14.10 0.44
CA ASP A 190 -19.54 -14.44 -0.59
C ASP A 190 -19.04 -14.26 -2.04
N PHE A 191 -17.76 -13.92 -2.24
CA PHE A 191 -17.22 -13.53 -3.55
C PHE A 191 -16.46 -14.67 -4.23
N ALA A 192 -17.17 -15.71 -4.63
CA ALA A 192 -16.60 -16.82 -5.38
C ALA A 192 -15.99 -16.38 -6.73
N ALA A 193 -14.88 -17.00 -7.13
CA ALA A 193 -14.15 -16.61 -8.34
C ALA A 193 -14.97 -16.65 -9.64
N HIS A 194 -16.00 -17.50 -9.70
CA HIS A 194 -16.89 -17.61 -10.86
C HIS A 194 -17.76 -16.36 -11.08
N SER A 195 -17.92 -15.48 -10.08
CA SER A 195 -18.73 -14.28 -10.18
C SER A 195 -17.91 -13.03 -10.52
N TRP A 196 -16.59 -13.16 -10.63
CA TRP A 196 -15.68 -12.04 -10.84
C TRP A 196 -15.73 -11.56 -12.29
N LYS A 197 -15.83 -10.25 -12.50
CA LYS A 197 -15.81 -9.68 -13.85
C LYS A 197 -14.40 -9.29 -14.28
N CYS A 198 -14.03 -9.73 -15.48
CA CYS A 198 -12.87 -9.23 -16.21
C CYS A 198 -13.32 -8.22 -17.28
N ARG A 199 -12.42 -7.33 -17.71
CA ARG A 199 -12.72 -6.28 -18.70
C ARG A 199 -12.69 -6.76 -20.14
N SER A 200 -12.05 -7.90 -20.41
CA SER A 200 -12.03 -8.51 -21.75
C SER A 200 -12.44 -9.97 -21.70
N ASP A 201 -13.08 -10.42 -22.78
CA ASP A 201 -13.56 -11.79 -22.94
C ASP A 201 -12.41 -12.79 -22.94
N ASP A 202 -11.25 -12.43 -23.51
CA ASP A 202 -10.05 -13.27 -23.51
C ASP A 202 -9.57 -13.56 -22.08
N VAL A 203 -9.57 -12.55 -21.20
CA VAL A 203 -9.17 -12.76 -19.80
C VAL A 203 -10.25 -13.51 -19.03
N THR A 204 -11.53 -13.28 -19.33
CA THR A 204 -12.63 -14.07 -18.77
C THR A 204 -12.47 -15.56 -19.11
N ALA A 205 -12.13 -15.89 -20.35
CA ALA A 205 -11.87 -17.27 -20.75
C ALA A 205 -10.67 -17.87 -19.99
N LYS A 206 -9.61 -17.08 -19.76
CA LYS A 206 -8.45 -17.51 -18.95
C LYS A 206 -8.77 -17.69 -17.46
N LEU A 207 -9.63 -16.84 -16.90
CA LEU A 207 -10.13 -17.00 -15.54
C LEU A 207 -10.90 -18.32 -15.41
N GLU A 208 -11.80 -18.60 -16.35
CA GLU A 208 -12.61 -19.83 -16.36
C GLU A 208 -11.73 -21.08 -16.50
N GLU A 209 -10.68 -21.02 -17.33
CA GLU A 209 -9.67 -22.10 -17.45
C GLU A 209 -8.98 -22.38 -16.11
N ILE A 210 -8.57 -21.34 -15.37
CA ILE A 210 -7.94 -21.46 -14.06
C ILE A 210 -8.91 -22.10 -13.06
N ILE A 211 -10.16 -21.62 -13.00
CA ILE A 211 -11.19 -22.13 -12.10
C ILE A 211 -11.47 -23.60 -12.39
N THR A 212 -11.75 -23.92 -13.66
CA THR A 212 -12.05 -25.29 -14.11
C THR A 212 -10.89 -26.25 -13.86
N SER A 213 -9.64 -25.78 -13.95
CA SER A 213 -8.46 -26.63 -13.68
C SER A 213 -8.40 -27.16 -12.25
N GLY A 214 -9.02 -26.46 -11.29
CA GLY A 214 -8.98 -26.81 -9.88
C GLY A 214 -7.59 -26.75 -9.23
N LYS A 215 -6.56 -26.26 -9.93
CA LYS A 215 -5.16 -26.24 -9.46
C LYS A 215 -4.82 -25.09 -8.53
N TYR A 216 -5.63 -24.03 -8.55
CA TYR A 216 -5.39 -22.80 -7.82
C TYR A 216 -6.52 -22.50 -6.83
N TYR A 217 -6.17 -21.86 -5.73
CA TYR A 217 -7.10 -21.07 -4.96
C TYR A 217 -7.09 -19.63 -5.48
N ALA A 218 -8.27 -19.04 -5.57
CA ALA A 218 -8.44 -17.64 -5.87
C ALA A 218 -8.58 -16.87 -4.54
N HIS A 219 -7.98 -15.70 -4.45
CA HIS A 219 -7.90 -14.86 -3.25
C HIS A 219 -8.54 -13.50 -3.54
N VAL A 220 -9.66 -13.24 -2.89
CA VAL A 220 -10.23 -11.88 -2.77
C VAL A 220 -9.19 -11.01 -2.05
N LEU A 221 -8.99 -9.78 -2.53
CA LEU A 221 -8.18 -8.79 -1.83
C LEU A 221 -8.98 -8.36 -0.58
N PRO A 222 -8.47 -8.54 0.65
CA PRO A 222 -9.20 -8.13 1.85
C PRO A 222 -9.25 -6.59 1.96
N ALA A 223 -10.17 -5.98 1.23
CA ALA A 223 -10.35 -4.54 1.15
C ALA A 223 -11.72 -4.16 1.72
N TYR A 224 -11.73 -3.25 2.69
CA TYR A 224 -12.92 -2.86 3.44
C TYR A 224 -13.22 -1.39 3.19
N ASP A 225 -14.50 -1.06 3.06
CA ASP A 225 -14.96 0.31 2.88
C ASP A 225 -14.91 1.12 4.19
N ILE A 226 -15.48 2.32 4.17
CA ILE A 226 -15.54 3.21 5.35
C ILE A 226 -16.45 2.68 6.48
N HIS A 227 -17.20 1.62 6.22
CA HIS A 227 -18.12 0.96 7.14
C HIS A 227 -17.62 -0.45 7.53
N ASP A 228 -16.34 -0.74 7.28
CA ASP A 228 -15.70 -2.04 7.51
C ASP A 228 -16.39 -3.21 6.77
N SER A 229 -17.07 -2.91 5.65
CA SER A 229 -17.68 -3.92 4.80
C SER A 229 -16.73 -4.35 3.69
N LEU A 230 -16.59 -5.66 3.45
CA LEU A 230 -15.73 -6.20 2.41
C LEU A 230 -16.19 -5.70 1.02
N ILE A 231 -15.27 -5.05 0.30
CA ILE A 231 -15.51 -4.48 -1.03
C ILE A 231 -15.54 -5.62 -2.05
N PRO A 232 -16.59 -5.73 -2.89
CA PRO A 232 -16.64 -6.70 -3.97
C PRO A 232 -15.50 -6.49 -4.99
N PRO A 233 -14.95 -7.56 -5.59
CA PRO A 233 -13.90 -7.41 -6.60
C PRO A 233 -14.24 -6.52 -7.80
N ASP A 234 -15.51 -6.45 -8.17
CA ASP A 234 -16.01 -5.60 -9.25
C ASP A 234 -15.93 -4.10 -8.90
N ASP A 235 -15.94 -3.76 -7.61
CA ASP A 235 -15.98 -2.39 -7.10
C ASP A 235 -14.60 -1.86 -6.68
N TYR A 236 -13.55 -2.70 -6.69
CA TYR A 236 -12.20 -2.30 -6.28
C TYR A 236 -11.73 -1.02 -6.98
N GLU A 237 -11.91 -0.92 -8.30
CA GLU A 237 -11.48 0.31 -9.00
C GLU A 237 -12.26 1.54 -8.54
N ALA A 238 -13.58 1.45 -8.40
CA ALA A 238 -14.40 2.59 -8.01
C ALA A 238 -14.13 3.02 -6.56
N MET A 239 -13.78 2.08 -5.67
CA MET A 239 -13.67 2.32 -4.24
C MET A 239 -12.23 2.52 -3.75
N LEU A 240 -11.21 2.01 -4.45
CA LEU A 240 -9.82 2.08 -3.99
C LEU A 240 -8.96 3.06 -4.81
N ARG A 241 -9.27 3.30 -6.08
CA ARG A 241 -8.44 4.12 -6.97
C ARG A 241 -8.45 5.60 -6.56
N GLY A 242 -7.39 6.08 -5.92
CA GLY A 242 -7.32 7.43 -5.37
C GLY A 242 -7.75 7.54 -3.90
N ALA A 243 -8.11 6.43 -3.25
CA ALA A 243 -8.58 6.41 -1.87
C ALA A 243 -7.44 6.61 -0.87
N LEU A 244 -7.75 7.22 0.28
CA LEU A 244 -6.85 7.20 1.43
C LEU A 244 -7.15 5.97 2.28
N VAL A 245 -6.15 5.16 2.54
CA VAL A 245 -6.30 3.84 3.16
C VAL A 245 -5.33 3.65 4.32
N GLU A 246 -5.79 2.93 5.34
CA GLU A 246 -4.91 2.16 6.21
C GLU A 246 -4.65 0.82 5.51
N ILE A 247 -3.39 0.42 5.38
CA ILE A 247 -3.00 -0.78 4.66
C ILE A 247 -2.02 -1.60 5.51
N ASP A 248 -2.29 -2.90 5.58
CA ASP A 248 -1.40 -3.89 6.18
C ASP A 248 -0.60 -4.60 5.09
N LEU A 249 0.72 -4.65 5.26
CA LEU A 249 1.66 -5.14 4.26
C LEU A 249 2.58 -6.20 4.87
N ALA A 250 2.93 -7.21 4.08
CA ALA A 250 3.98 -8.17 4.40
C ALA A 250 5.18 -7.95 3.46
N MET A 251 6.39 -7.94 4.01
CA MET A 251 7.61 -7.74 3.22
C MET A 251 8.30 -9.07 2.92
N SER A 252 8.64 -9.28 1.65
CA SER A 252 9.46 -10.40 1.21
C SER A 252 10.60 -9.95 0.30
N TYR A 253 11.68 -10.74 0.30
CA TYR A 253 12.90 -10.51 -0.46
C TYR A 253 13.37 -11.80 -1.13
N GLN A 254 13.90 -11.69 -2.35
CA GLN A 254 14.58 -12.77 -3.04
C GLN A 254 15.72 -12.25 -3.92
N TYR A 255 16.82 -13.00 -3.94
CA TYR A 255 17.91 -12.79 -4.89
C TYR A 255 17.81 -13.76 -6.06
N PHE A 256 17.68 -13.23 -7.29
CA PHE A 256 17.72 -14.05 -8.50
C PHE A 256 19.15 -14.09 -9.05
N HIS A 257 19.83 -15.20 -8.85
CA HIS A 257 21.19 -15.43 -9.34
C HIS A 257 21.31 -15.35 -10.87
N SER A 258 20.25 -15.73 -11.61
CA SER A 258 20.25 -15.76 -13.08
C SER A 258 20.45 -14.39 -13.73
N ASN A 259 20.13 -13.31 -13.02
CA ASN A 259 20.28 -11.95 -13.50
C ASN A 259 20.96 -11.01 -12.48
N SER A 260 21.49 -11.57 -11.39
CA SER A 260 22.08 -10.85 -10.26
C SER A 260 21.21 -9.72 -9.73
N LYS A 261 19.89 -9.96 -9.61
CA LYS A 261 18.93 -8.95 -9.15
C LYS A 261 18.41 -9.21 -7.76
N HIS A 262 18.36 -8.13 -6.98
CA HIS A 262 17.64 -8.08 -5.71
C HIS A 262 16.18 -7.70 -5.96
N ASN A 263 15.25 -8.43 -5.38
CA ASN A 263 13.82 -8.18 -5.56
C ASN A 263 13.15 -8.11 -4.19
N TRP A 264 12.47 -7.01 -3.95
CA TRP A 264 11.68 -6.79 -2.75
C TRP A 264 10.24 -6.56 -3.13
N TRP A 265 9.34 -6.99 -2.24
CA TRP A 265 7.92 -6.90 -2.46
C TRP A 265 7.18 -6.60 -1.16
N PHE A 266 6.13 -5.79 -1.30
CA PHE A 266 5.12 -5.59 -0.28
C PHE A 266 3.85 -6.25 -0.79
N ASP A 267 3.52 -7.39 -0.19
CA ASP A 267 2.31 -8.12 -0.44
C ASP A 267 1.20 -7.59 0.48
N ILE A 268 0.06 -7.23 -0.09
CA ILE A 268 -1.06 -6.63 0.64
C ILE A 268 -1.74 -7.72 1.48
N ARG A 269 -1.96 -7.43 2.77
CA ARG A 269 -2.71 -8.29 3.70
C ARG A 269 -4.12 -7.78 3.91
N SER A 270 -4.29 -6.47 4.09
CA SER A 270 -5.61 -5.84 4.20
C SER A 270 -5.56 -4.38 3.74
N ILE A 271 -6.70 -3.84 3.32
CA ILE A 271 -6.90 -2.42 3.01
C ILE A 271 -8.16 -1.96 3.73
N HIS A 272 -8.10 -0.88 4.50
CA HIS A 272 -9.27 -0.22 5.09
C HIS A 272 -9.38 1.20 4.55
N VAL A 273 -10.49 1.51 3.88
CA VAL A 273 -10.73 2.85 3.34
C VAL A 273 -10.99 3.81 4.48
N VAL A 274 -10.07 4.75 4.68
CA VAL A 274 -10.21 5.85 5.66
C VAL A 274 -10.94 7.04 5.02
N LYS A 275 -10.71 7.25 3.72
CA LYS A 275 -11.42 8.25 2.93
C LYS A 275 -11.63 7.72 1.50
N PRO A 276 -12.87 7.72 0.99
CA PRO A 276 -13.14 7.25 -0.36
C PRO A 276 -12.41 8.11 -1.40
N PRO A 277 -12.21 7.58 -2.60
CA PRO A 277 -11.56 8.31 -3.67
C PRO A 277 -12.39 9.54 -4.03
N MET A 278 -11.71 10.61 -4.45
CA MET A 278 -12.44 11.76 -4.97
C MET A 278 -13.15 11.34 -6.25
N SER A 279 -14.43 11.68 -6.36
CA SER A 279 -15.18 11.48 -7.59
C SER A 279 -14.42 12.10 -8.75
N MET A 280 -13.89 11.26 -9.64
CA MET A 280 -13.22 11.73 -10.85
C MET A 280 -14.20 12.63 -11.61
N PRO A 281 -13.79 13.85 -12.01
CA PRO A 281 -14.69 14.70 -12.78
C PRO A 281 -15.13 13.94 -14.03
N SER A 282 -16.45 13.86 -14.23
CA SER A 282 -17.07 13.09 -15.31
C SER A 282 -16.65 13.55 -16.71
N SER A 283 -16.16 14.78 -16.84
CA SER A 283 -15.76 15.37 -18.12
C SER A 283 -14.30 15.04 -18.49
N PRO A 284 -14.03 14.44 -19.66
CA PRO A 284 -12.69 14.21 -20.19
C PRO A 284 -11.81 15.47 -20.27
N SER A 285 -12.41 16.64 -20.53
CA SER A 285 -11.70 17.91 -20.63
C SER A 285 -11.15 18.39 -19.28
N LYS A 286 -11.78 18.00 -18.16
CA LYS A 286 -11.27 18.31 -16.81
C LYS A 286 -10.19 17.35 -16.34
N ARG A 287 -10.19 16.09 -16.83
CA ARG A 287 -9.12 15.12 -16.54
C ARG A 287 -7.76 15.63 -17.03
N ARG A 288 -7.69 16.14 -18.27
CA ARG A 288 -6.44 16.71 -18.81
C ARG A 288 -5.93 17.96 -18.08
N ALA A 289 -6.79 18.65 -17.32
CA ALA A 289 -6.41 19.85 -16.59
C ALA A 289 -5.80 19.52 -15.22
N THR A 290 -6.21 18.41 -14.58
CA THR A 290 -5.60 17.94 -13.33
C THR A 290 -4.23 17.29 -13.56
N ASP A 291 -4.01 16.67 -14.72
CA ASP A 291 -2.76 15.98 -15.05
C ASP A 291 -1.58 16.95 -15.31
N LYS A 292 -1.83 18.27 -15.38
CA LYS A 292 -0.81 19.27 -15.76
C LYS A 292 -0.28 20.12 -14.59
N VAL A 293 -0.73 19.87 -13.36
CA VAL A 293 -0.43 20.80 -12.24
C VAL A 293 0.91 20.51 -11.56
N ASP A 294 1.48 19.31 -11.67
CA ASP A 294 2.67 18.92 -10.90
C ASP A 294 3.92 18.59 -11.75
N ASP A 295 4.19 19.37 -12.80
CA ASP A 295 5.47 19.27 -13.53
C ASP A 295 6.36 20.49 -13.22
N PRO A 296 7.11 20.49 -12.10
CA PRO A 296 8.02 21.58 -11.77
C PRO A 296 9.30 21.44 -12.63
N LYS A 297 9.45 22.41 -13.55
CA LYS A 297 10.67 22.78 -14.30
C LYS A 297 10.77 22.20 -15.72
N GLY A 298 10.09 22.89 -16.64
CA GLY A 298 10.47 22.95 -18.04
C GLY A 298 11.92 23.46 -18.22
N LYS A 299 12.85 22.54 -18.49
CA LYS A 299 14.10 22.85 -19.18
C LYS A 299 13.77 23.07 -20.66
N LYS A 300 13.75 24.34 -21.10
CA LYS A 300 13.72 24.69 -22.53
C LYS A 300 14.97 24.12 -23.20
N VAL A 301 14.82 23.08 -24.02
CA VAL A 301 15.84 22.69 -24.98
C VAL A 301 15.74 23.63 -26.17
N VAL A 302 16.70 24.56 -26.29
CA VAL A 302 16.88 25.38 -27.49
C VAL A 302 17.55 24.49 -28.54
N ARG A 303 16.84 24.14 -29.62
CA ARG A 303 17.46 23.60 -30.83
C ARG A 303 17.92 24.78 -31.70
N GLY A 304 19.23 24.89 -31.89
CA GLY A 304 19.81 25.73 -32.93
C GLY A 304 19.57 25.09 -34.30
N HIS A 305 19.21 25.95 -35.28
CA HIS A 305 19.18 25.64 -36.70
C HIS A 305 20.56 25.74 -37.33
#